data_AF-A0A0F8YEU4-F1
#
_entry.id   AF-A0A0F8YEU4-F1
#
_cell.length_a   1.000
_cell.length_b   1.000
_cell.length_c   1.000
_cell.angle_alpha   90.00
_cell.angle_beta   90.00
_cell.angle_gamma   90.00
#
_symmetry.space_group_name_H-M   'P 1'
#
loop_
_entity.id
_entity.type
_entity.pdbx_description
1 polymer ?
#
loop_
_entity_poly.entity_id
_entity_poly.type
_entity_poly.pdbx_seq_one_letter_code
_entity_poly.pdbx_strand_id
1 'polypeptide(L)' 'MYTAIMKYDWNPEKNQWLKEERKLSFEEVVFHLSQGDVWKVADHPDQQNHPGQKIYFVIIEDYIY' A
#
# COMPACT_ATOMS: atom_id res chain seq x y z
N MET A 1 -12.99 -7.18 22.03
CA MET A 1 -11.89 -6.93 21.06
C MET A 1 -12.55 -6.39 19.81
N TYR A 2 -12.27 -5.14 19.42
CA TYR A 2 -12.81 -4.59 18.18
C TYR A 2 -11.90 -5.02 17.04
N THR A 3 -12.34 -5.95 16.20
CA THR A 3 -11.70 -6.20 14.91
C THR A 3 -12.14 -5.07 14.00
N ALA A 4 -11.35 -3.99 13.94
CA ALA A 4 -11.57 -2.98 12.93
C ALA A 4 -11.38 -3.65 11.56
N ILE A 5 -12.46 -3.83 10.81
CA ILE A 5 -12.39 -4.27 9.43
C ILE A 5 -11.76 -3.11 8.66
N MET A 6 -10.45 -3.20 8.40
CA MET A 6 -9.79 -2.28 7.48
C MET A 6 -10.43 -2.46 6.11
N LYS A 7 -11.16 -1.43 5.67
CA LYS A 7 -11.65 -1.34 4.30
C LYS A 7 -10.55 -0.72 3.47
N TYR A 8 -10.10 -1.45 2.46
CA TYR A 8 -9.18 -0.96 1.45
C TYR A 8 -9.99 -0.54 0.22
N ASP A 9 -9.61 0.58 -0.38
CA ASP A 9 -10.19 1.09 -1.61
C ASP A 9 -9.07 1.58 -2.52
N TRP A 10 -9.20 1.32 -3.82
CA TRP A 10 -8.23 1.72 -4.83
C TRP A 10 -8.90 1.90 -6.18
N ASN A 11 -8.30 2.72 -7.05
CA ASN A 11 -8.77 2.85 -8.41
C ASN A 11 -8.51 1.53 -9.20
N PRO A 12 -9.55 0.89 -9.75
CA PRO A 12 -9.41 -0.40 -10.44
C PRO A 12 -8.64 -0.30 -11.76
N GLU A 13 -8.75 0.81 -12.49
CA GLU A 13 -8.01 1.03 -13.74
C GLU A 13 -6.50 1.15 -13.47
N LYS A 14 -6.14 1.87 -12.40
CA LYS A 14 -4.74 1.95 -11.96
C LYS A 14 -4.21 0.58 -11.53
N ASN A 15 -5.03 -0.21 -10.87
CA ASN A 15 -4.66 -1.56 -10.46
C ASN A 15 -4.36 -2.46 -11.67
N GLN A 16 -5.22 -2.39 -12.69
CA GLN A 16 -5.03 -3.15 -13.92
C GLN A 16 -3.74 -2.74 -14.64
N TRP A 17 -3.48 -1.44 -14.73
CA TRP A 17 -2.24 -0.92 -15.30
C TRP A 17 -0.99 -1.41 -14.55
N LEU A 18 -1.02 -1.45 -13.21
CA LEU A 18 0.09 -1.99 -12.40
C LEU A 18 0.35 -3.47 -12.67
N LYS A 19 -0.72 -4.27 -12.86
CA LYS A 19 -0.61 -5.69 -13.17
C LYS A 19 0.08 -5.91 -14.51
N GLU A 20 -0.28 -5.13 -15.53
CA GLU A 20 0.25 -5.23 -16.89
C GLU A 20 1.70 -4.74 -16.98
N GLU A 21 1.99 -3.55 -16.44
CA GLU A 21 3.28 -2.88 -16.65
C GLU A 21 4.35 -3.25 -15.63
N ARG A 22 3.93 -3.59 -14.40
CA ARG A 22 4.85 -3.79 -13.27
C ARG A 22 4.74 -5.16 -12.63
N LYS A 23 3.79 -6.00 -13.08
CA LYS A 23 3.49 -7.31 -12.47
C LYS A 23 3.21 -7.18 -10.97
N LEU A 24 2.55 -6.09 -10.56
CA LEU A 24 2.20 -5.77 -9.18
C LEU A 24 0.70 -5.48 -9.08
N SER A 25 0.09 -5.70 -7.92
CA SER A 25 -1.32 -5.33 -7.70
C SER A 25 -1.61 -4.78 -6.30
N PHE A 26 -2.69 -4.01 -6.16
CA PHE A 26 -3.16 -3.59 -4.85
C PHE A 26 -3.66 -4.76 -4.00
N GLU A 27 -4.21 -5.82 -4.59
CA GLU A 27 -4.60 -7.03 -3.86
C GLU A 27 -3.39 -7.69 -3.20
N GLU A 28 -2.26 -7.75 -3.91
CA GLU A 28 -0.99 -8.27 -3.40
C GLU A 28 -0.40 -7.38 -2.30
N VAL A 29 -0.42 -6.05 -2.47
CA VAL A 29 -0.04 -5.10 -1.42
C VAL A 29 -0.89 -5.31 -0.17
N VAL A 30 -2.22 -5.44 -0.30
CA VAL A 30 -3.12 -5.68 0.83
C VAL A 30 -2.86 -7.02 1.49
N PHE A 31 -2.55 -8.07 0.72
CA PHE A 31 -2.15 -9.36 1.26
C PHE A 31 -0.91 -9.22 2.16
N HIS A 32 0.16 -8.58 1.69
CA HIS A 32 1.38 -8.35 2.47
C HIS A 32 1.16 -7.43 3.68
N LEU A 33 0.35 -6.37 3.53
CA LEU A 33 -0.07 -5.55 4.67
C LEU A 33 -0.80 -6.38 5.74
N SER A 34 -1.64 -7.34 5.35
CA SER A 34 -2.36 -8.21 6.29
C SER A 34 -1.46 -9.19 7.03
N GLN A 35 -0.31 -9.57 6.44
CA GLN A 35 0.70 -10.41 7.07
C GLN A 35 1.65 -9.62 7.98
N GLY A 36 1.62 -8.28 7.90
CA GLY A 36 2.52 -7.41 8.66
C GLY A 36 3.86 -7.14 7.98
N ASP A 37 3.95 -7.37 6.66
CA ASP A 37 5.17 -7.20 5.86
C ASP A 37 5.46 -5.71 5.56
N VAL A 38 5.37 -4.86 6.59
CA VAL A 38 5.64 -3.42 6.51
C VAL A 38 7.02 -3.16 7.09
N TRP A 39 7.92 -2.67 6.25
CA TRP A 39 9.25 -2.23 6.70
C TRP A 39 9.16 -0.94 7.51
N LYS A 40 8.40 0.04 7.00
CA LYS A 40 8.28 1.36 7.61
C LYS A 40 6.97 2.04 7.21
N VAL A 41 6.47 2.88 8.11
CA VAL A 41 5.49 3.91 7.77
C VAL A 41 6.15 5.28 7.96
N ALA A 42 6.02 6.16 6.97
CA ALA A 42 6.54 7.53 7.03
C ALA A 42 5.44 8.53 6.67
N ASP A 43 5.62 9.78 7.07
CA ASP A 43 4.79 10.87 6.56
C ASP A 43 5.21 11.20 5.11
N HIS A 44 4.24 11.63 4.29
CA HIS A 44 4.53 12.13 2.95
C HIS A 44 5.55 13.28 3.04
N PRO A 45 6.61 13.31 2.22
CA PRO A 45 7.69 14.30 2.36
C PRO A 45 7.20 15.74 2.15
N ASP A 46 6.19 15.90 1.29
CA ASP A 46 5.50 17.17 1.08
C ASP A 46 4.19 17.18 1.87
N GLN A 47 4.27 17.56 3.15
CA GLN A 47 3.10 17.71 4.02
C GLN A 47 2.28 18.97 3.70
N GLN A 48 2.83 19.93 2.95
CA GLN A 48 2.09 21.14 2.60
C GLN A 48 0.96 20.82 1.63
N ASN A 49 1.25 20.00 0.61
CA ASN A 49 0.25 19.56 -0.37
C ASN A 49 -0.49 18.29 0.06
N HIS A 50 0.09 17.47 0.93
CA HIS A 50 -0.47 16.19 1.36
C HIS A 50 -0.56 16.06 2.90
N PRO A 51 -1.32 16.96 3.56
CA PRO A 51 -1.36 17.02 5.02
C PRO A 51 -1.94 15.74 5.62
N GLY A 52 -1.17 15.11 6.52
CA GLY A 52 -1.55 13.90 7.24
C GLY A 52 -1.47 12.61 6.41
N GLN A 53 -1.07 12.69 5.14
CA GLN A 53 -0.89 11.50 4.31
C GLN A 53 0.34 10.71 4.77
N LYS A 54 0.21 9.39 4.84
CA LYS A 54 1.27 8.45 5.17
C LYS A 54 1.64 7.59 3.98
N ILE A 55 2.91 7.21 3.92
CA ILE A 55 3.48 6.27 2.96
C ILE A 55 3.85 5.00 3.72
N TYR A 56 3.37 3.87 3.20
CA TYR A 56 3.70 2.54 3.70
C TYR A 56 4.76 1.96 2.76
N PHE A 57 5.86 1.50 3.33
CA PHE A 57 6.91 0.79 2.63
C PHE A 57 6.70 -0.70 2.87
N VAL A 58 6.26 -1.42 1.85
CA VAL A 58 5.81 -2.82 1.96
C VAL A 58 6.83 -3.74 1.32
N ILE A 59 7.17 -4.82 2.00
CA ILE A 59 8.11 -5.82 1.48
C ILE A 59 7.31 -6.83 0.65
N ILE A 60 7.63 -6.93 -0.64
CA ILE A 60 7.02 -7.86 -1.59
C ILE A 60 8.18 -8.52 -2.35
N GLU A 61 8.28 -9.85 -2.26
CA GLU A 61 9.35 -10.65 -2.88
C GLU A 61 10.76 -10.06 -2.65
N ASP A 62 11.11 -9.78 -1.39
CA ASP A 62 12.40 -9.21 -0.97
C ASP A 62 12.71 -7.80 -1.52
N TYR A 63 11.73 -7.11 -2.12
CA TYR A 63 11.83 -5.72 -2.56
C TYR A 63 10.87 -4.80 -1.80
N ILE A 64 11.30 -3.56 -1.54
CA ILE A 64 10.47 -2.56 -0.86
C ILE A 64 9.74 -1.72 -1.91
N TYR A 65 8.41 -1.79 -1.90
CA TYR A 65 7.52 -0.95 -2.70
C TYR A 65 6.93 0.21 -1.89
#